data_AF-A0A1J7CLD4-F1
#
_entry.id   AF-A0A1J7CLD4-F1
#
_cell.length_a   1.000
_cell.length_b   1.000
_cell.length_c   1.000
_cell.angle_alpha   90.00
_cell.angle_beta   90.00
_cell.angle_gamma   90.00
#
_symmetry.space_group_name_H-M   'P 1'
#
loop_
_entity.id
_entity.type
_entity.pdbx_description
1 polymer ?
#
loop_
_entity_poly.entity_id
_entity_poly.type
_entity_poly.pdbx_seq_one_letter_code
_entity_poly.pdbx_strand_id
1 'polypeptide(L)'
;MKNKTLPALMLGLLIYPVFLSAQISDKAVKNLPAHIVWKVQQLSSVVNLSEEQQLKIGRSFFIKDSLANKSLASGQPFSKLESFYNNDSQTLKPILTSYQYDIYEFENDKSNRFLTALKFASDLKLNPDQITKLRKQKDFLLNEHLTDKKEIITFYNTKLSEILNKDQYVSLLQIVYSDKSKADAKKDWERIKQLKLITDKNSDSQYAELEKYHLIKNGYLDIDSEQYDKKKLALQTEKIALQETPLLIRANILSAGDYKNNTYSTIIKYEKDVKLTASQTDTILAKYKELVAIRFENEERDLTSKLPIKEPAEYDNIIKILTPEQIDIWLASKNKNQSLKVAQKNWKKLEMEGLIKGLNQDAVIQEFAAYQLQFLIADEKARMYNTSEYSFYRRDIEQKKPVLLKKLDLIARNKSKGIATKNELTW
;
A
#
# COMPACT_ATOMS: atom_id res chain seq x y z
N MET A 1 14.06 53.74 -31.48
CA MET A 1 14.84 52.88 -30.56
C MET A 1 14.07 51.56 -30.44
N LYS A 2 14.16 50.58 -31.35
CA LYS A 2 15.24 49.56 -31.50
C LYS A 2 15.80 49.17 -30.14
N ASN A 3 15.34 48.06 -29.54
CA ASN A 3 15.92 46.70 -29.62
C ASN A 3 16.25 46.32 -28.17
N LYS A 4 16.19 45.09 -27.65
CA LYS A 4 15.90 43.77 -28.17
C LYS A 4 15.68 42.88 -26.94
N THR A 5 14.78 41.92 -27.11
CA THR A 5 14.65 40.65 -26.37
C THR A 5 15.99 40.02 -25.96
N LEU A 6 16.06 39.41 -24.77
CA LEU A 6 16.47 38.00 -24.64
C LEU A 6 15.92 37.36 -23.35
N PRO A 7 15.38 36.13 -23.40
CA PRO A 7 14.86 35.39 -22.26
C PRO A 7 15.97 34.55 -21.63
N ALA A 8 16.17 34.67 -20.32
CA ALA A 8 17.05 33.76 -19.58
C ALA A 8 16.19 32.68 -18.92
N LEU A 9 15.98 31.61 -19.69
CA LEU A 9 15.95 30.23 -19.24
C LEU A 9 16.30 30.09 -17.74
N MET A 10 15.28 30.03 -16.87
CA MET A 10 15.45 29.43 -15.55
C MET A 10 15.68 27.95 -15.82
N LEU A 11 16.98 27.61 -15.88
CA LEU A 11 17.48 26.25 -15.91
C LEU A 11 16.65 25.42 -14.94
N GLY A 12 15.93 24.44 -15.48
CA GLY A 12 15.73 23.20 -14.77
C GLY A 12 17.11 22.69 -14.40
N LEU A 13 17.50 22.92 -13.14
CA LEU A 13 18.43 22.06 -12.43
C LEU A 13 17.73 20.71 -12.28
N LEU A 14 17.65 20.00 -13.42
CA LEU A 14 17.72 18.56 -13.43
C LEU A 14 18.96 18.24 -12.62
N ILE A 15 18.72 17.81 -11.38
CA ILE A 15 19.63 17.03 -10.58
C ILE A 15 19.81 15.72 -11.36
N TYR A 16 20.53 15.81 -12.48
CA TYR A 16 21.24 14.67 -13.00
C TYR A 16 22.20 14.29 -11.88
N PRO A 17 22.19 13.04 -11.39
CA PRO A 17 23.37 12.55 -10.73
C PRO A 17 24.46 12.69 -11.79
N VAL A 18 25.34 13.67 -11.60
CA VAL A 18 26.66 13.62 -12.24
C VAL A 18 27.26 12.36 -11.66
N PHE A 19 27.06 11.25 -12.36
CA PHE A 19 27.91 10.09 -12.26
C PHE A 19 29.29 10.58 -12.69
N LEU A 20 30.00 11.23 -11.78
CA LEU A 20 31.44 11.22 -11.77
C LEU A 20 31.80 9.75 -11.58
N SER A 21 31.80 8.98 -12.67
CA SER A 21 32.57 7.75 -12.71
C SER A 21 33.99 8.18 -12.40
N ALA A 22 34.45 7.97 -11.17
CA ALA A 22 35.82 8.28 -10.80
C ALA A 22 36.72 7.53 -11.78
N GLN A 23 37.39 8.28 -12.65
CA GLN A 23 38.32 7.71 -13.62
C GLN A 23 39.54 7.20 -12.86
N ILE A 24 40.06 6.03 -13.26
CA ILE A 24 41.35 5.57 -12.77
C ILE A 24 42.41 6.61 -13.14
N SER A 25 43.21 6.98 -12.17
CA SER A 25 44.37 7.85 -12.38
C SER A 25 45.36 7.25 -13.37
N ASP A 26 45.93 8.07 -14.25
CA ASP A 26 46.97 7.66 -15.19
C ASP A 26 48.15 6.98 -14.49
N LYS A 27 48.47 7.38 -13.25
CA LYS A 27 49.52 6.75 -12.46
C LYS A 27 49.14 5.34 -12.03
N ALA A 28 47.89 5.06 -11.68
CA ALA A 28 47.46 3.70 -11.37
C ALA A 28 47.48 2.82 -12.62
N VAL A 29 47.05 3.32 -13.78
CA VAL A 29 47.11 2.57 -15.05
C VAL A 29 48.55 2.22 -15.44
N LYS A 30 49.49 3.16 -15.28
CA LYS A 30 50.90 2.97 -15.68
C LYS A 30 51.70 2.08 -14.73
N ASN A 31 51.33 2.00 -13.46
CA ASN A 31 52.16 1.35 -12.42
C ASN A 31 51.58 0.03 -11.88
N LEU A 32 50.38 -0.38 -12.31
CA LEU A 32 49.72 -1.60 -11.84
C LEU A 32 49.36 -2.51 -13.01
N PRO A 33 49.43 -3.85 -12.84
CA PRO A 33 48.92 -4.80 -13.83
C PRO A 33 47.43 -4.57 -14.15
N ALA A 34 47.04 -4.86 -15.40
CA ALA A 34 45.68 -4.61 -15.90
C ALA A 34 44.56 -5.22 -15.03
N HIS A 35 44.75 -6.43 -14.51
CA HIS A 35 43.76 -7.09 -13.64
C HIS A 35 43.61 -6.38 -12.28
N ILE A 36 44.67 -5.72 -11.78
CA ILE A 36 44.63 -4.92 -10.55
C ILE A 36 43.99 -3.57 -10.82
N VAL A 37 44.34 -2.94 -11.94
CA VAL A 37 43.68 -1.72 -12.43
C VAL A 37 42.17 -1.95 -12.50
N TRP A 38 41.73 -3.08 -13.07
CA TRP A 38 40.31 -3.44 -13.11
C TRP A 38 39.68 -3.56 -11.71
N LYS A 39 40.33 -4.24 -10.76
CA LYS A 39 39.84 -4.34 -9.37
C LYS A 39 39.74 -2.97 -8.68
N VAL A 40 40.71 -2.08 -8.91
CA VAL A 40 40.66 -0.71 -8.40
C VAL A 40 39.49 0.05 -9.03
N GLN A 41 39.21 -0.17 -10.33
CA GLN A 41 38.10 0.51 -11.03
C GLN A 41 36.76 0.08 -10.45
N GLN A 42 36.60 -1.20 -10.12
CA GLN A 42 35.40 -1.69 -9.46
C GLN A 42 35.16 -0.95 -8.14
N LEU A 43 36.20 -0.76 -7.32
CA LEU A 43 36.08 0.00 -6.07
C LEU A 43 35.82 1.50 -6.32
N SER A 44 36.52 2.10 -7.29
CA SER A 44 36.32 3.51 -7.70
C SER A 44 34.93 3.79 -8.26
N SER A 45 34.25 2.77 -8.80
CA SER A 45 32.87 2.91 -9.30
C SER A 45 31.83 2.99 -8.18
N VAL A 46 32.20 2.53 -6.97
CA VAL A 46 31.35 2.48 -5.77
C VAL A 46 31.66 3.64 -4.83
N VAL A 47 32.94 3.96 -4.67
CA VAL A 47 33.45 4.98 -3.75
C VAL A 47 34.38 5.92 -4.51
N ASN A 48 34.25 7.23 -4.26
CA ASN A 48 35.18 8.18 -4.83
C ASN A 48 36.57 8.04 -4.16
N LEU A 49 37.56 7.55 -4.90
CA LEU A 49 38.92 7.29 -4.41
C LEU A 49 39.91 8.31 -4.98
N SER A 50 40.75 8.88 -4.11
CA SER A 50 41.87 9.71 -4.56
C SER A 50 42.93 8.87 -5.30
N GLU A 51 43.76 9.51 -6.13
CA GLU A 51 44.88 8.85 -6.81
C GLU A 51 45.78 8.08 -5.83
N GLU A 52 46.06 8.65 -4.65
CA GLU A 52 46.85 8.00 -3.62
C GLU A 52 46.15 6.75 -3.05
N GLN A 53 44.84 6.82 -2.81
CA GLN A 53 44.05 5.67 -2.35
C GLN A 53 44.02 4.56 -3.41
N GLN A 54 43.83 4.91 -4.69
CA GLN A 54 43.88 3.97 -5.81
C GLN A 54 45.22 3.22 -5.87
N LEU A 55 46.34 3.92 -5.71
CA LEU A 55 47.67 3.32 -5.70
C LEU A 55 47.91 2.43 -4.47
N LYS A 56 47.48 2.86 -3.27
CA LYS A 56 47.60 2.05 -2.05
C LYS A 56 46.79 0.76 -2.14
N ILE A 57 45.55 0.84 -2.61
CA ILE A 57 44.68 -0.32 -2.81
C ILE A 57 45.30 -1.27 -3.85
N GLY A 58 45.73 -0.72 -4.98
CA GLY A 58 46.37 -1.49 -6.05
C GLY A 58 47.63 -2.22 -5.58
N ARG A 59 48.49 -1.57 -4.78
CA ARG A 59 49.67 -2.20 -4.19
C ARG A 59 49.29 -3.33 -3.22
N SER A 60 48.28 -3.13 -2.38
CA SER A 60 47.80 -4.17 -1.47
C SER A 60 47.29 -5.40 -2.23
N PHE A 61 46.54 -5.20 -3.32
CA PHE A 61 46.11 -6.30 -4.19
C PHE A 61 47.27 -6.98 -4.89
N PHE A 62 48.28 -6.23 -5.33
CA PHE A 62 49.48 -6.79 -5.95
C PHE A 62 50.27 -7.68 -4.99
N ILE A 63 50.42 -7.24 -3.73
CA ILE A 63 51.07 -8.03 -2.69
C ILE A 63 50.28 -9.31 -2.39
N LYS A 64 48.95 -9.21 -2.25
CA LYS A 64 48.06 -10.37 -2.03
C LYS A 64 48.16 -11.39 -3.17
N ASP A 65 48.16 -10.93 -4.42
CA ASP A 65 48.32 -11.76 -5.61
C ASP A 65 49.69 -12.47 -5.63
N SER A 66 50.76 -11.74 -5.29
CA SER A 66 52.10 -12.33 -5.16
C SER A 66 52.16 -13.41 -4.07
N LEU A 67 51.52 -13.19 -2.92
CA LEU A 67 51.47 -14.15 -1.82
C LEU A 67 50.63 -15.39 -2.18
N ALA A 68 49.50 -15.20 -2.86
CA ALA A 68 48.67 -16.28 -3.37
C ALA A 68 49.44 -17.18 -4.36
N ASN A 69 50.19 -16.57 -5.28
CA ASN A 69 51.03 -17.29 -6.24
C ASN A 69 52.15 -18.09 -5.55
N LYS A 70 52.76 -17.55 -4.48
CA LYS A 70 53.74 -18.29 -3.66
C LYS A 70 53.11 -19.44 -2.88
N SER A 71 51.90 -19.25 -2.36
CA SER A 71 51.12 -20.29 -1.67
C SER A 71 50.82 -21.46 -2.62
N LEU A 72 50.37 -21.16 -3.85
CA LEU A 72 50.17 -22.15 -4.90
C LEU A 72 51.45 -22.89 -5.28
N ALA A 73 52.54 -22.15 -5.51
CA ALA A 73 53.82 -22.74 -5.88
C ALA A 73 54.41 -23.63 -4.78
N SER A 74 54.05 -23.41 -3.52
CA SER A 74 54.46 -24.23 -2.37
C SER A 74 53.52 -25.42 -2.08
N GLY A 75 52.58 -25.71 -2.99
CA GLY A 75 51.69 -26.88 -2.90
C GLY A 75 50.60 -26.75 -1.82
N GLN A 76 50.30 -25.53 -1.35
CA GLN A 76 49.22 -25.33 -0.40
C GLN A 76 47.85 -25.63 -1.04
N PRO A 77 46.87 -26.11 -0.24
CA PRO A 77 45.53 -26.39 -0.75
C PRO A 77 44.87 -25.18 -1.40
N PHE A 78 44.12 -25.40 -2.48
CA PHE A 78 43.37 -24.36 -3.18
C PHE A 78 42.43 -23.56 -2.25
N SER A 79 41.86 -24.21 -1.22
CA SER A 79 41.03 -23.55 -0.21
C SER A 79 41.73 -22.41 0.54
N LYS A 80 43.06 -22.37 0.57
CA LYS A 80 43.83 -21.25 1.16
C LYS A 80 43.93 -20.04 0.24
N LEU A 81 43.56 -20.13 -1.04
CA LEU A 81 43.58 -18.99 -1.95
C LEU A 81 42.49 -17.97 -1.65
N GLU A 82 41.34 -18.46 -1.19
CA GLU A 82 40.17 -17.63 -0.89
C GLU A 82 40.51 -16.51 0.11
N SER A 83 41.31 -16.82 1.14
CA SER A 83 41.74 -15.83 2.13
C SER A 83 42.65 -14.73 1.59
N PHE A 84 43.35 -14.94 0.46
CA PHE A 84 44.16 -13.89 -0.16
C PHE A 84 43.32 -12.93 -1.01
N TYR A 85 42.22 -13.43 -1.59
CA TYR A 85 41.42 -12.68 -2.55
C TYR A 85 40.09 -12.15 -2.01
N ASN A 86 39.70 -12.54 -0.80
CA ASN A 86 38.61 -11.86 -0.11
C ASN A 86 38.99 -10.38 0.10
N ASN A 87 38.09 -9.50 -0.35
CA ASN A 87 38.22 -8.04 -0.22
C ASN A 87 37.93 -7.65 1.23
N ASP A 88 38.85 -8.01 2.12
CA ASP A 88 38.62 -7.93 3.54
C ASP A 88 38.63 -6.49 4.05
N SER A 89 37.85 -6.27 5.10
CA SER A 89 37.94 -5.11 6.00
C SER A 89 39.40 -4.73 6.29
N GLN A 90 40.28 -5.74 6.46
CA GLN A 90 41.70 -5.56 6.74
C GLN A 90 42.48 -4.82 5.62
N THR A 91 42.05 -4.93 4.37
CA THR A 91 42.71 -4.27 3.23
C THR A 91 42.20 -2.84 3.03
N LEU A 92 40.89 -2.64 3.15
CA LEU A 92 40.24 -1.38 2.78
C LEU A 92 40.12 -0.40 3.95
N LYS A 93 39.83 -0.88 5.17
CA LYS A 93 39.63 -0.03 6.37
C LYS A 93 40.84 0.86 6.72
N PRO A 94 42.11 0.45 6.50
CA PRO A 94 43.26 1.32 6.73
C PRO A 94 43.49 2.40 5.66
N ILE A 95 42.91 2.25 4.46
CA ILE A 95 43.14 3.13 3.32
C ILE A 95 41.97 4.10 3.10
N LEU A 96 40.74 3.61 3.32
CA LEU A 96 39.52 4.39 3.17
C LEU A 96 39.25 5.20 4.44
N THR A 97 38.66 6.39 4.28
CA THR A 97 38.03 7.08 5.39
C THR A 97 36.85 6.26 5.92
N SER A 98 36.44 6.47 7.18
CA SER A 98 35.30 5.75 7.75
C SER A 98 34.04 5.89 6.91
N TYR A 99 33.78 7.09 6.36
CA TYR A 99 32.63 7.33 5.49
C TYR A 99 32.71 6.56 4.16
N GLN A 100 33.87 6.60 3.49
CA GLN A 100 34.10 5.83 2.26
C GLN A 100 33.94 4.32 2.48
N TYR A 101 34.42 3.83 3.63
CA TYR A 101 34.29 2.44 4.00
C TYR A 101 32.83 2.05 4.27
N ASP A 102 32.07 2.89 4.98
CA ASP A 102 30.64 2.69 5.20
C ASP A 102 29.85 2.62 3.87
N ILE A 103 30.18 3.46 2.88
CA ILE A 103 29.56 3.41 1.53
C ILE A 103 29.88 2.08 0.84
N TYR A 104 31.15 1.67 0.85
CA TYR A 104 31.56 0.41 0.24
C TYR A 104 30.82 -0.78 0.84
N GLU A 105 30.72 -0.84 2.17
CA GLU A 105 30.00 -1.90 2.86
C GLU A 105 28.50 -1.85 2.54
N PHE A 106 27.88 -0.66 2.50
CA PHE A 106 26.47 -0.52 2.12
C PHE A 106 26.19 -1.09 0.72
N GLU A 107 27.04 -0.83 -0.27
CA GLU A 107 26.79 -1.32 -1.63
C GLU A 107 26.93 -2.85 -1.74
N ASN A 108 27.69 -3.48 -0.84
CA ASN A 108 27.78 -4.94 -0.73
C ASN A 108 26.64 -5.55 0.09
N ASP A 109 26.09 -4.82 1.08
CA ASP A 109 24.96 -5.26 1.90
C ASP A 109 23.94 -4.13 2.11
N LYS A 110 23.08 -3.95 1.10
CA LYS A 110 21.99 -2.95 1.11
C LYS A 110 20.88 -3.27 2.10
N SER A 111 20.85 -4.50 2.62
CA SER A 111 19.84 -4.94 3.58
C SER A 111 20.17 -4.50 5.02
N ASN A 112 21.44 -4.16 5.27
CA ASN A 112 21.91 -3.76 6.57
C ASN A 112 21.48 -2.32 6.92
N ARG A 113 20.55 -2.22 7.88
CA ARG A 113 19.94 -0.94 8.25
C ARG A 113 20.92 0.03 8.93
N PHE A 114 21.98 -0.44 9.58
CA PHE A 114 23.02 0.43 10.13
C PHE A 114 23.84 1.07 9.01
N LEU A 115 24.20 0.29 7.99
CA LEU A 115 24.90 0.78 6.81
C LEU A 115 24.04 1.77 6.03
N THR A 116 22.74 1.51 5.90
CA THR A 116 21.79 2.49 5.35
C THR A 116 21.79 3.79 6.15
N ALA A 117 21.68 3.72 7.48
CA ALA A 117 21.70 4.91 8.32
C ALA A 117 23.01 5.72 8.19
N LEU A 118 24.15 5.04 8.07
CA LEU A 118 25.46 5.67 7.88
C LEU A 118 25.60 6.31 6.50
N LYS A 119 25.16 5.63 5.43
CA LYS A 119 25.16 6.17 4.07
C LYS A 119 24.33 7.45 3.96
N PHE A 120 23.15 7.46 4.59
CA PHE A 120 22.21 8.57 4.56
C PHE A 120 22.30 9.46 5.82
N ALA A 121 23.46 9.50 6.47
CA ALA A 121 23.64 10.22 7.73
C ALA A 121 23.30 11.73 7.63
N SER A 122 23.60 12.36 6.49
CA SER A 122 23.28 13.77 6.23
C SER A 122 21.77 14.01 6.12
N ASP A 123 21.05 13.15 5.39
CA ASP A 123 19.60 13.27 5.20
C ASP A 123 18.85 13.02 6.51
N LEU A 124 19.36 12.08 7.32
CA LEU A 124 18.86 11.77 8.66
C LEU A 124 19.33 12.77 9.73
N LYS A 125 20.19 13.73 9.37
CA LYS A 125 20.78 14.73 10.28
C LYS A 125 21.40 14.08 11.52
N LEU A 126 22.16 13.00 11.33
CA LEU A 126 22.78 12.27 12.43
C LEU A 126 23.91 13.10 13.05
N ASN A 127 23.96 13.11 14.39
CA ASN A 127 25.07 13.73 15.10
C ASN A 127 26.28 12.75 15.21
N PRO A 128 27.48 13.24 15.56
CA PRO A 128 28.69 12.40 15.62
C PRO A 128 28.61 11.24 16.63
N ASP A 129 27.91 11.41 17.75
CA ASP A 129 27.71 10.36 18.75
C ASP A 129 26.81 9.23 18.19
N GLN A 130 25.74 9.58 17.50
CA GLN A 130 24.86 8.63 16.81
C GLN A 130 25.65 7.84 15.75
N ILE A 131 26.45 8.51 14.92
CA ILE A 131 27.31 7.85 13.91
C ILE A 131 28.27 6.85 14.57
N THR A 132 28.89 7.24 15.69
CA THR A 132 29.82 6.36 16.42
C THR A 132 29.10 5.14 16.99
N LYS A 133 27.92 5.33 17.58
CA LYS A 133 27.08 4.24 18.09
C LYS A 133 26.63 3.29 16.98
N LEU A 134 26.20 3.82 15.82
CA LEU A 134 25.80 3.01 14.67
C LEU A 134 26.94 2.12 14.18
N ARG A 135 28.15 2.66 14.03
CA ARG A 135 29.34 1.88 13.64
C ARG A 135 29.65 0.78 14.65
N LYS A 136 29.54 1.08 15.96
CA LYS A 136 29.75 0.08 17.02
C LYS A 136 28.75 -1.07 16.91
N GLN A 137 27.47 -0.79 16.67
CA GLN A 137 26.45 -1.84 16.53
C GLN A 137 26.60 -2.63 15.23
N LYS A 138 26.99 -1.97 14.13
CA LYS A 138 27.35 -2.64 12.87
C LYS A 138 28.50 -3.63 13.07
N ASP A 139 29.59 -3.20 13.70
CA ASP A 139 30.74 -4.06 13.97
C ASP A 139 30.39 -5.22 14.92
N PHE A 140 29.50 -4.99 15.89
CA PHE A 140 28.99 -6.05 16.77
C PHE A 140 28.19 -7.11 15.99
N LEU A 141 27.28 -6.70 15.11
CA LEU A 141 26.48 -7.61 14.30
C LEU A 141 27.34 -8.54 13.43
N LEU A 142 28.44 -8.01 12.87
CA LEU A 142 29.38 -8.79 12.07
C LEU A 142 30.14 -9.85 12.89
N ASN A 143 30.33 -9.62 14.20
CA ASN A 143 31.09 -10.52 15.06
C ASN A 143 30.23 -11.59 15.76
N GLU A 144 28.94 -11.32 16.02
CA GLU A 144 28.04 -12.24 16.72
C GLU A 144 27.48 -13.37 15.82
N HIS A 145 27.74 -13.35 14.51
CA HIS A 145 27.26 -14.35 13.55
C HIS A 145 25.74 -14.63 13.66
N LEU A 146 24.93 -13.60 13.90
CA LEU A 146 23.47 -13.74 13.83
C LEU A 146 23.10 -14.17 12.41
N THR A 147 22.48 -15.35 12.27
CA THR A 147 22.09 -15.93 10.98
C THR A 147 20.58 -15.96 10.79
N ASP A 148 19.81 -15.93 11.88
CA ASP A 148 18.36 -15.90 11.80
C ASP A 148 17.86 -14.50 11.42
N LYS A 149 17.06 -14.43 10.34
CA LYS A 149 16.54 -13.18 9.80
C LYS A 149 15.69 -12.41 10.81
N LYS A 150 14.92 -13.10 11.65
CA LYS A 150 14.06 -12.46 12.65
C LYS A 150 14.89 -11.86 13.78
N GLU A 151 15.92 -12.58 14.24
CA GLU A 151 16.86 -12.06 15.23
C GLU A 151 17.60 -10.82 14.71
N ILE A 152 18.07 -10.84 13.46
CA ILE A 152 18.72 -9.70 12.81
C ILE A 152 17.79 -8.48 12.75
N ILE A 153 16.54 -8.65 12.31
CA ILE A 153 15.57 -7.55 12.23
C ILE A 153 15.22 -7.01 13.63
N THR A 154 15.03 -7.89 14.60
CA THR A 154 14.76 -7.50 15.99
C THR A 154 15.94 -6.71 16.58
N PHE A 155 17.16 -7.15 16.28
CA PHE A 155 18.38 -6.47 16.67
C PHE A 155 18.47 -5.07 16.05
N TYR A 156 18.25 -4.95 14.74
CA TYR A 156 18.21 -3.65 14.06
C TYR A 156 17.22 -2.72 14.74
N ASN A 157 15.97 -3.15 14.92
CA ASN A 157 14.91 -2.30 15.44
C ASN A 157 15.20 -1.84 16.85
N THR A 158 15.65 -2.76 17.71
CA THR A 158 16.02 -2.44 19.09
C THR A 158 17.13 -1.40 19.12
N LYS A 159 18.26 -1.67 18.44
CA LYS A 159 19.43 -0.79 18.50
C LYS A 159 19.27 0.52 17.76
N LEU A 160 18.59 0.54 16.63
CA LEU A 160 18.27 1.77 15.93
C LEU A 160 17.33 2.66 16.75
N SER A 161 16.36 2.08 17.47
CA SER A 161 15.46 2.87 18.35
C SER A 161 16.16 3.45 19.59
N GLU A 162 17.25 2.83 20.05
CA GLU A 162 18.09 3.35 21.14
C GLU A 162 19.00 4.51 20.67
N ILE A 163 19.37 4.54 19.38
CA ILE A 163 20.34 5.50 18.83
C ILE A 163 19.65 6.67 18.13
N LEU A 164 18.60 6.40 17.36
CA LEU A 164 17.89 7.37 16.54
C LEU A 164 16.69 7.90 17.31
N ASN A 165 16.38 9.18 17.14
CA ASN A 165 15.08 9.68 17.57
C ASN A 165 13.96 9.14 16.66
N LYS A 166 12.71 9.34 17.07
CA LYS A 166 11.53 8.82 16.37
C LYS A 166 11.47 9.26 14.90
N ASP A 167 11.71 10.54 14.61
CA ASP A 167 11.61 11.09 13.26
C ASP A 167 12.74 10.58 12.36
N GLN A 168 13.95 10.46 12.92
CA GLN A 168 15.10 9.85 12.24
C GLN A 168 14.86 8.38 11.93
N TYR A 169 14.30 7.62 12.88
CA TYR A 169 13.99 6.22 12.69
C TYR A 169 12.94 6.01 11.59
N VAL A 170 11.86 6.79 11.61
CA VAL A 170 10.83 6.76 10.54
C VAL A 170 11.44 7.13 9.19
N SER A 171 12.28 8.16 9.13
CA SER A 171 12.96 8.58 7.89
C SER A 171 13.89 7.50 7.36
N LEU A 172 14.62 6.80 8.24
CA LEU A 172 15.46 5.66 7.86
C LEU A 172 14.62 4.54 7.24
N LEU A 173 13.48 4.20 7.84
CA LEU A 173 12.60 3.15 7.29
C LEU A 173 12.04 3.55 5.93
N GLN A 174 11.68 4.82 5.72
CA GLN A 174 11.27 5.33 4.40
C GLN A 174 12.38 5.17 3.35
N ILE A 175 13.65 5.37 3.73
CA ILE A 175 14.81 5.14 2.85
C ILE A 175 14.96 3.65 2.54
N VAL A 176 14.93 2.79 3.58
CA VAL A 176 15.04 1.32 3.44
C VAL A 176 13.98 0.77 2.49
N TYR A 177 12.74 1.26 2.58
CA TYR A 177 11.64 0.79 1.76
C TYR A 177 11.40 1.61 0.48
N SER A 178 12.28 2.56 0.12
CA SER A 178 12.05 3.49 -0.99
C SER A 178 11.74 2.79 -2.33
N ASP A 179 12.54 1.79 -2.69
CA ASP A 179 12.36 1.07 -3.96
C ASP A 179 11.07 0.25 -3.98
N LYS A 180 10.71 -0.35 -2.83
CA LYS A 180 9.44 -1.07 -2.68
C LYS A 180 8.25 -0.12 -2.80
N SER A 181 8.31 1.03 -2.13
CA SER A 181 7.26 2.06 -2.20
C SER A 181 7.06 2.61 -3.60
N LYS A 182 8.14 2.81 -4.37
CA LYS A 182 8.06 3.20 -5.79
C LYS A 182 7.42 2.10 -6.64
N ALA A 183 7.76 0.85 -6.41
CA ALA A 183 7.16 -0.28 -7.13
C ALA A 183 5.65 -0.40 -6.84
N ASP A 184 5.25 -0.28 -5.57
CA ASP A 184 3.85 -0.30 -5.14
C ASP A 184 3.06 0.87 -5.74
N ALA A 185 3.62 2.08 -5.69
CA ALA A 185 3.03 3.28 -6.30
C ALA A 185 2.86 3.11 -7.82
N LYS A 186 3.86 2.59 -8.53
CA LYS A 186 3.78 2.32 -9.96
C LYS A 186 2.68 1.31 -10.29
N LYS A 187 2.55 0.24 -9.50
CA LYS A 187 1.49 -0.76 -9.68
C LYS A 187 0.09 -0.14 -9.55
N ASP A 188 -0.12 0.66 -8.50
CA ASP A 188 -1.39 1.36 -8.30
C ASP A 188 -1.65 2.42 -9.37
N TRP A 189 -0.60 3.11 -9.83
CA TRP A 189 -0.69 4.10 -10.90
C TRP A 189 -1.15 3.51 -12.23
N GLU A 190 -0.61 2.35 -12.61
CA GLU A 190 -1.06 1.66 -13.83
C GLU A 190 -2.52 1.22 -13.75
N ARG A 191 -2.98 0.77 -12.57
CA ARG A 191 -4.41 0.49 -12.33
C ARG A 191 -5.27 1.75 -12.45
N ILE A 192 -4.83 2.86 -11.86
CA ILE A 192 -5.52 4.16 -11.95
C ILE A 192 -5.66 4.62 -13.41
N LYS A 193 -4.62 4.45 -14.23
CA LYS A 193 -4.65 4.71 -15.68
C LYS A 193 -5.64 3.82 -16.42
N GLN A 194 -5.65 2.52 -16.14
CA GLN A 194 -6.60 1.58 -16.75
C GLN A 194 -8.06 1.94 -16.45
N LEU A 195 -8.32 2.44 -15.24
CA LEU A 195 -9.64 2.92 -14.83
C LEU A 195 -10.01 4.31 -15.42
N LYS A 196 -9.05 5.00 -16.07
CA LYS A 196 -9.21 6.32 -16.67
C LYS A 196 -9.64 7.39 -15.67
N LEU A 197 -9.03 7.39 -14.47
CA LEU A 197 -9.38 8.31 -13.38
C LEU A 197 -8.59 9.61 -13.38
N ILE A 198 -7.57 9.73 -14.24
CA ILE A 198 -6.67 10.88 -14.29
C ILE A 198 -6.88 11.69 -15.56
N THR A 199 -6.54 12.97 -15.47
CA THR A 199 -6.41 13.87 -16.61
C THR A 199 -4.95 14.30 -16.72
N ASP A 200 -4.44 14.48 -17.94
CA ASP A 200 -3.01 14.75 -18.17
C ASP A 200 -2.47 15.97 -17.41
N LYS A 201 -3.34 16.93 -17.07
CA LYS A 201 -2.96 18.18 -16.38
C LYS A 201 -2.41 17.98 -14.96
N ASN A 202 -2.85 16.95 -14.24
CA ASN A 202 -2.50 16.74 -12.82
C ASN A 202 -1.79 15.39 -12.57
N SER A 203 -1.34 14.72 -13.65
CA SER A 203 -0.75 13.39 -13.60
C SER A 203 0.46 13.31 -12.65
N ASP A 204 1.38 14.25 -12.76
CA ASP A 204 2.65 14.20 -12.01
C ASP A 204 2.46 14.47 -10.52
N SER A 205 1.62 15.44 -10.17
CA SER A 205 1.32 15.76 -8.76
C SER A 205 0.57 14.61 -8.08
N GLN A 206 -0.37 13.96 -8.77
CA GLN A 206 -1.12 12.82 -8.24
C GLN A 206 -0.24 11.57 -8.08
N TYR A 207 0.70 11.35 -9.01
CA TYR A 207 1.68 10.27 -8.86
C TYR A 207 2.62 10.53 -7.66
N ALA A 208 3.09 11.76 -7.48
CA ALA A 208 3.93 12.13 -6.34
C ALA A 208 3.20 11.95 -4.97
N GLU A 209 1.90 12.28 -4.90
CA GLU A 209 1.08 12.01 -3.71
C GLU A 209 0.95 10.51 -3.42
N LEU A 210 0.81 9.68 -4.46
CA LEU A 210 0.74 8.24 -4.34
C LEU A 210 2.07 7.63 -3.87
N GLU A 211 3.19 8.09 -4.43
CA GLU A 211 4.53 7.69 -3.97
C GLU A 211 4.74 8.07 -2.50
N LYS A 212 4.35 9.30 -2.11
CA LYS A 212 4.43 9.75 -0.72
C LYS A 212 3.60 8.88 0.22
N TYR A 213 2.38 8.50 -0.18
CA TYR A 213 1.54 7.58 0.59
C TYR A 213 2.23 6.23 0.81
N HIS A 214 2.76 5.61 -0.26
CA HIS A 214 3.44 4.32 -0.15
C HIS A 214 4.76 4.38 0.62
N LEU A 215 5.48 5.51 0.57
CA LEU A 215 6.66 5.75 1.41
C LEU A 215 6.28 5.79 2.89
N ILE A 216 5.24 6.56 3.25
CA ILE A 216 4.74 6.64 4.62
C ILE A 216 4.25 5.26 5.07
N LYS A 217 3.49 4.56 4.24
CA LYS A 217 2.94 3.23 4.54
C LYS A 217 4.03 2.23 4.86
N ASN A 218 4.98 2.03 3.95
CA ASN A 218 6.03 1.02 4.14
C ASN A 218 7.03 1.43 5.24
N GLY A 219 7.29 2.74 5.39
CA GLY A 219 8.15 3.26 6.45
C GLY A 219 7.55 3.14 7.85
N TYR A 220 6.22 3.25 7.99
CA TYR A 220 5.55 3.13 9.29
C TYR A 220 5.26 1.66 9.66
N LEU A 221 4.88 0.82 8.70
CA LEU A 221 4.59 -0.60 8.94
C LEU A 221 5.81 -1.48 9.15
N ASP A 222 7.02 -0.99 8.86
CA ASP A 222 8.27 -1.77 8.87
C ASP A 222 8.03 -3.25 8.56
N ILE A 223 7.57 -3.54 7.34
CA ILE A 223 6.90 -4.80 6.98
C ILE A 223 7.73 -6.04 7.32
N ASP A 224 9.06 -5.93 7.31
CA ASP A 224 9.95 -7.04 7.68
C ASP A 224 9.95 -7.34 9.19
N SER A 225 9.64 -6.36 10.04
CA SER A 225 9.56 -6.50 11.50
C SER A 225 8.17 -6.82 12.03
N GLU A 226 7.12 -6.33 11.38
CA GLU A 226 5.74 -6.46 11.89
C GLU A 226 5.07 -7.79 11.52
N GLN A 227 5.72 -8.62 10.70
CA GLN A 227 5.29 -10.00 10.40
C GLN A 227 5.08 -10.87 11.65
N TYR A 228 5.65 -10.47 12.79
CA TYR A 228 5.64 -11.25 14.03
C TYR A 228 4.59 -10.80 15.06
N ASP A 229 3.94 -9.64 14.88
CA ASP A 229 2.80 -9.17 15.70
C ASP A 229 1.61 -8.79 14.80
N LYS A 230 0.83 -9.81 14.43
CA LYS A 230 -0.30 -9.66 13.50
C LYS A 230 -1.36 -8.68 13.98
N LYS A 231 -1.58 -8.54 15.30
CA LYS A 231 -2.60 -7.64 15.85
C LYS A 231 -2.16 -6.19 15.73
N LYS A 232 -0.91 -5.90 16.11
CA LYS A 232 -0.33 -4.58 15.97
C LYS A 232 -0.21 -4.16 14.50
N LEU A 233 0.21 -5.09 13.63
CA LEU A 233 0.27 -4.87 12.19
C LEU A 233 -1.10 -4.52 11.60
N ALA A 234 -2.15 -5.25 11.97
CA ALA A 234 -3.51 -4.99 11.50
C ALA A 234 -3.97 -3.58 11.89
N LEU A 235 -3.80 -3.21 13.17
CA LEU A 235 -4.18 -1.88 13.67
C LEU A 235 -3.42 -0.75 12.94
N GLN A 236 -2.11 -0.92 12.74
CA GLN A 236 -1.31 0.08 12.02
C GLN A 236 -1.65 0.16 10.54
N THR A 237 -1.94 -0.99 9.92
CA THR A 237 -2.39 -1.05 8.51
C THR A 237 -3.69 -0.26 8.35
N GLU A 238 -4.66 -0.45 9.25
CA GLU A 238 -5.90 0.31 9.23
C GLU A 238 -5.68 1.80 9.47
N LYS A 239 -4.83 2.17 10.43
CA LYS A 239 -4.47 3.57 10.70
C LYS A 239 -3.84 4.27 9.49
N ILE A 240 -2.99 3.56 8.74
CA ILE A 240 -2.37 4.11 7.53
C ILE A 240 -3.34 4.13 6.36
N ALA A 241 -4.29 3.18 6.28
CA ALA A 241 -5.35 3.21 5.27
C ALA A 241 -6.18 4.50 5.38
N LEU A 242 -6.31 5.09 6.58
CA LEU A 242 -6.91 6.42 6.77
C LEU A 242 -6.14 7.56 6.09
N GLN A 243 -4.89 7.35 5.72
CA GLN A 243 -4.07 8.33 5.00
C GLN A 243 -4.10 8.15 3.49
N GLU A 244 -4.82 7.14 2.96
CA GLU A 244 -4.96 6.93 1.52
C GLU A 244 -5.44 8.20 0.80
N THR A 245 -4.89 8.40 -0.39
CA THR A 245 -5.29 9.50 -1.27
C THR A 245 -6.70 9.24 -1.81
N PRO A 246 -7.54 10.27 -2.02
CA PRO A 246 -8.88 10.08 -2.59
C PRO A 246 -8.86 9.33 -3.92
N LEU A 247 -7.82 9.56 -4.75
CA LEU A 247 -7.62 8.87 -6.01
C LEU A 247 -7.42 7.36 -5.82
N LEU A 248 -6.60 6.96 -4.84
CA LEU A 248 -6.37 5.55 -4.53
C LEU A 248 -7.62 4.89 -3.95
N ILE A 249 -8.33 5.58 -3.04
CA ILE A 249 -9.62 5.10 -2.49
C ILE A 249 -10.62 4.84 -3.62
N ARG A 250 -10.77 5.81 -4.54
CA ARG A 250 -11.65 5.68 -5.70
C ARG A 250 -11.27 4.49 -6.58
N ALA A 251 -9.98 4.32 -6.85
CA ALA A 251 -9.47 3.18 -7.62
C ALA A 251 -9.75 1.83 -6.92
N ASN A 252 -9.53 1.75 -5.60
CA ASN A 252 -9.83 0.57 -4.78
C ASN A 252 -11.30 0.19 -4.86
N ILE A 253 -12.21 1.15 -4.73
CA ILE A 253 -13.66 0.90 -4.82
C ILE A 253 -14.05 0.38 -6.22
N LEU A 254 -13.56 1.02 -7.28
CA LEU A 254 -13.92 0.68 -8.66
C LEU A 254 -13.33 -0.65 -9.15
N SER A 255 -12.16 -1.04 -8.65
CA SER A 255 -11.52 -2.31 -8.99
C SER A 255 -11.90 -3.46 -8.06
N ALA A 256 -12.84 -3.25 -7.13
CA ALA A 256 -13.14 -4.21 -6.06
C ALA A 256 -11.89 -4.66 -5.27
N GLY A 257 -10.96 -3.73 -5.01
CA GLY A 257 -9.80 -3.95 -4.15
C GLY A 257 -10.16 -3.88 -2.67
N ASP A 258 -9.16 -3.62 -1.82
CA ASP A 258 -9.37 -3.48 -0.38
C ASP A 258 -9.98 -2.11 -0.05
N TYR A 259 -11.24 -2.11 0.39
CA TYR A 259 -11.94 -0.92 0.89
C TYR A 259 -13.05 -1.32 1.88
N LYS A 260 -13.46 -0.40 2.75
CA LYS A 260 -14.53 -0.64 3.73
C LYS A 260 -15.89 -0.38 3.05
N ASN A 261 -16.73 -1.40 2.92
CA ASN A 261 -18.03 -1.23 2.28
C ASN A 261 -19.00 -0.39 3.15
N ASN A 262 -19.48 0.71 2.60
CA ASN A 262 -20.48 1.61 3.17
C ASN A 262 -21.27 2.32 2.06
N THR A 263 -22.25 3.16 2.41
CA THR A 263 -23.15 3.76 1.44
C THR A 263 -22.40 4.63 0.41
N TYR A 264 -21.45 5.45 0.87
CA TYR A 264 -20.60 6.26 -0.01
C TYR A 264 -19.81 5.42 -1.02
N SER A 265 -19.20 4.31 -0.58
CA SER A 265 -18.45 3.42 -1.48
C SER A 265 -19.35 2.76 -2.53
N THR A 266 -20.61 2.45 -2.18
CA THR A 266 -21.54 1.91 -3.17
C THR A 266 -21.95 2.94 -4.22
N ILE A 267 -22.00 4.23 -3.87
CA ILE A 267 -22.28 5.30 -4.84
C ILE A 267 -21.10 5.43 -5.82
N ILE A 268 -19.85 5.45 -5.31
CA ILE A 268 -18.65 5.48 -6.15
C ILE A 268 -18.57 4.27 -7.07
N LYS A 269 -18.93 3.07 -6.60
CA LYS A 269 -18.96 1.85 -7.42
C LYS A 269 -19.83 2.00 -8.69
N TYR A 270 -20.91 2.79 -8.62
CA TYR A 270 -21.82 3.05 -9.74
C TYR A 270 -21.66 4.47 -10.31
N GLU A 271 -20.51 5.13 -10.10
CA GLU A 271 -20.30 6.54 -10.46
C GLU A 271 -20.61 6.86 -11.93
N LYS A 272 -20.34 5.92 -12.84
CA LYS A 272 -20.57 6.07 -14.28
C LYS A 272 -22.04 6.01 -14.64
N ASP A 273 -22.78 5.10 -14.01
CA ASP A 273 -24.22 4.94 -14.23
C ASP A 273 -24.97 6.15 -13.67
N VAL A 274 -24.60 6.57 -12.45
CA VAL A 274 -25.16 7.73 -11.75
C VAL A 274 -24.74 9.06 -12.38
N LYS A 275 -23.70 9.06 -13.22
CA LYS A 275 -23.11 10.25 -13.85
C LYS A 275 -22.71 11.30 -12.82
N LEU A 276 -21.91 10.89 -11.85
CA LEU A 276 -21.40 11.81 -10.82
C LEU A 276 -20.53 12.88 -11.46
N THR A 277 -20.71 14.13 -11.02
CA THR A 277 -19.75 15.21 -11.32
C THR A 277 -18.46 15.02 -10.52
N ALA A 278 -17.38 15.70 -10.92
CA ALA A 278 -16.13 15.69 -10.16
C ALA A 278 -16.33 16.16 -8.72
N SER A 279 -17.05 17.28 -8.53
CA SER A 279 -17.35 17.82 -7.20
C SER A 279 -18.17 16.86 -6.33
N GLN A 280 -19.16 16.17 -6.91
CA GLN A 280 -19.92 15.14 -6.18
C GLN A 280 -19.01 13.98 -5.78
N THR A 281 -18.16 13.52 -6.68
CA THR A 281 -17.20 12.43 -6.45
C THR A 281 -16.26 12.77 -5.30
N ASP A 282 -15.64 13.95 -5.33
CA ASP A 282 -14.73 14.41 -4.28
C ASP A 282 -15.43 14.52 -2.93
N THR A 283 -16.66 15.06 -2.91
CA THR A 283 -17.47 15.17 -1.68
C THR A 283 -17.81 13.80 -1.10
N ILE A 284 -18.19 12.83 -1.94
CA ILE A 284 -18.50 11.46 -1.52
C ILE A 284 -17.26 10.77 -0.96
N LEU A 285 -16.10 10.92 -1.60
CA LEU A 285 -14.83 10.35 -1.13
C LEU A 285 -14.38 10.98 0.19
N ALA A 286 -14.57 12.28 0.37
CA ALA A 286 -14.29 12.96 1.64
C ALA A 286 -15.18 12.42 2.77
N LYS A 287 -16.50 12.27 2.51
CA LYS A 287 -17.44 11.70 3.49
C LYS A 287 -17.20 10.22 3.78
N TYR A 288 -16.79 9.45 2.77
CA TYR A 288 -16.31 8.09 2.95
C TYR A 288 -15.14 8.06 3.93
N LYS A 289 -14.11 8.89 3.70
CA LYS A 289 -12.90 8.95 4.52
C LYS A 289 -13.20 9.37 5.95
N GLU A 290 -14.06 10.36 6.15
CA GLU A 290 -14.56 10.80 7.46
C GLU A 290 -15.24 9.65 8.22
N LEU A 291 -16.17 8.93 7.57
CA LEU A 291 -16.88 7.81 8.19
C LEU A 291 -15.93 6.67 8.58
N VAL A 292 -14.99 6.31 7.71
CA VAL A 292 -14.00 5.25 7.99
C VAL A 292 -13.10 5.65 9.16
N ALA A 293 -12.68 6.91 9.24
CA ALA A 293 -11.91 7.41 10.38
C ALA A 293 -12.70 7.37 11.69
N ILE A 294 -13.97 7.80 11.69
CA ILE A 294 -14.85 7.73 12.88
C ILE A 294 -15.02 6.29 13.36
N ARG A 295 -15.23 5.34 12.44
CA ARG A 295 -15.36 3.92 12.79
C ARG A 295 -14.09 3.36 13.41
N PHE A 296 -12.94 3.66 12.82
CA PHE A 296 -11.64 3.27 13.39
C PHE A 296 -11.43 3.87 14.78
N GLU A 297 -11.72 5.16 14.98
CA GLU A 297 -11.60 5.80 16.30
C GLU A 297 -12.57 5.19 17.32
N ASN A 298 -13.77 4.78 16.91
CA ASN A 298 -14.73 4.09 17.78
C ASN A 298 -14.22 2.71 18.19
N GLU A 299 -13.60 1.95 17.28
CA GLU A 299 -12.95 0.69 17.61
C GLU A 299 -11.82 0.88 18.64
N GLU A 300 -11.00 1.93 18.52
CA GLU A 300 -9.98 2.27 19.54
C GLU A 300 -10.59 2.73 20.88
N ARG A 301 -11.72 3.43 20.84
CA ARG A 301 -12.44 3.90 22.04
C ARG A 301 -13.09 2.77 22.81
N ASP A 302 -13.64 1.78 22.11
CA ASP A 302 -14.23 0.59 22.72
C ASP A 302 -13.18 -0.19 23.53
N LEU A 303 -11.94 -0.26 23.03
CA LEU A 303 -10.81 -0.86 23.77
C LEU A 303 -10.42 -0.08 25.03
N THR A 304 -10.75 1.21 25.09
CA THR A 304 -10.39 2.11 26.20
C THR A 304 -11.59 2.54 27.05
N SER A 305 -12.75 1.90 26.86
CA SER A 305 -14.01 2.19 27.54
C SER A 305 -14.45 3.67 27.44
N LYS A 306 -14.09 4.34 26.34
CA LYS A 306 -14.50 5.73 26.07
C LYS A 306 -15.81 5.74 25.29
N LEU A 307 -16.60 6.80 25.47
CA LEU A 307 -17.84 6.98 24.71
C LEU A 307 -17.55 7.06 23.20
N PRO A 308 -18.36 6.37 22.37
CA PRO A 308 -18.20 6.39 20.92
C PRO A 308 -18.56 7.77 20.36
N ILE A 309 -17.84 8.14 19.31
CA ILE A 309 -18.15 9.27 18.45
C ILE A 309 -19.38 8.90 17.63
N LYS A 310 -20.37 9.79 17.62
CA LYS A 310 -21.61 9.58 16.86
C LYS A 310 -21.30 9.53 15.35
N GLU A 311 -21.70 8.43 14.70
CA GLU A 311 -21.59 8.33 13.24
C GLU A 311 -22.53 9.34 12.55
N PRO A 312 -22.10 9.98 11.45
CA PRO A 312 -22.95 10.85 10.67
C PRO A 312 -24.06 10.03 10.00
N ALA A 313 -25.26 10.59 9.92
CA ALA A 313 -26.37 9.97 9.18
C ALA A 313 -26.03 9.98 7.68
N GLU A 314 -25.61 8.82 7.14
CA GLU A 314 -25.18 8.70 5.74
C GLU A 314 -26.24 9.22 4.76
N TYR A 315 -27.51 8.89 4.99
CA TYR A 315 -28.62 9.31 4.11
C TYR A 315 -28.84 10.81 4.07
N ASP A 316 -28.74 11.52 5.21
CA ASP A 316 -28.88 12.98 5.25
C ASP A 316 -27.81 13.69 4.42
N ASN A 317 -26.61 13.11 4.32
CA ASN A 317 -25.55 13.63 3.47
C ASN A 317 -25.82 13.31 2.00
N ILE A 318 -26.23 12.08 1.70
CA ILE A 318 -26.46 11.64 0.32
C ILE A 318 -27.55 12.46 -0.37
N ILE A 319 -28.66 12.74 0.31
CA ILE A 319 -29.75 13.55 -0.26
C ILE A 319 -29.34 15.00 -0.54
N LYS A 320 -28.27 15.49 0.08
CA LYS A 320 -27.71 16.84 -0.18
C LYS A 320 -26.69 16.84 -1.31
N ILE A 321 -26.09 15.69 -1.61
CA ILE A 321 -25.03 15.55 -2.63
C ILE A 321 -25.63 15.13 -3.98
N LEU A 322 -26.58 14.19 -3.97
CA LEU A 322 -27.18 13.61 -5.18
C LEU A 322 -28.55 14.20 -5.46
N THR A 323 -28.90 14.31 -6.74
CA THR A 323 -30.28 14.62 -7.14
C THR A 323 -31.20 13.40 -6.93
N PRO A 324 -32.54 13.58 -6.84
CA PRO A 324 -33.48 12.47 -6.76
C PRO A 324 -33.32 11.45 -7.90
N GLU A 325 -33.05 11.91 -9.13
CA GLU A 325 -32.84 11.04 -10.30
C GLU A 325 -31.54 10.23 -10.16
N GLN A 326 -30.47 10.84 -9.65
CA GLN A 326 -29.21 10.15 -9.38
C GLN A 326 -29.38 9.08 -8.28
N ILE A 327 -30.18 9.37 -7.25
CA ILE A 327 -30.53 8.41 -6.21
C ILE A 327 -31.28 7.22 -6.82
N ASP A 328 -32.21 7.45 -7.75
CA ASP A 328 -32.96 6.38 -8.41
C ASP A 328 -32.07 5.46 -9.23
N ILE A 329 -31.17 6.05 -10.02
CA ILE A 329 -30.19 5.29 -10.82
C ILE A 329 -29.26 4.49 -9.90
N TRP A 330 -28.77 5.09 -8.82
CA TRP A 330 -27.91 4.42 -7.85
C TRP A 330 -28.62 3.25 -7.17
N LEU A 331 -29.82 3.46 -6.62
CA LEU A 331 -30.60 2.43 -5.93
C LEU A 331 -30.98 1.29 -6.87
N ALA A 332 -31.34 1.59 -8.12
CA ALA A 332 -31.62 0.58 -9.13
C ALA A 332 -30.37 -0.27 -9.44
N SER A 333 -29.22 0.37 -9.65
CA SER A 333 -27.96 -0.30 -9.97
C SER A 333 -27.46 -1.17 -8.82
N LYS A 334 -27.49 -0.64 -7.58
CA LYS A 334 -27.11 -1.35 -6.35
C LYS A 334 -27.95 -2.60 -6.12
N ASN A 335 -29.26 -2.52 -6.34
CA ASN A 335 -30.20 -3.58 -5.96
C ASN A 335 -30.51 -4.59 -7.07
N LYS A 336 -30.11 -4.33 -8.33
CA LYS A 336 -30.40 -5.20 -9.50
C LYS A 336 -30.00 -6.67 -9.31
N ASN A 337 -28.78 -6.92 -8.86
CA ASN A 337 -28.31 -8.30 -8.68
C ASN A 337 -28.98 -8.99 -7.49
N GLN A 338 -29.29 -8.23 -6.43
CA GLN A 338 -29.99 -8.77 -5.26
C GLN A 338 -31.43 -9.12 -5.60
N SER A 339 -32.13 -8.29 -6.39
CA SER A 339 -33.51 -8.57 -6.80
C SER A 339 -33.60 -9.84 -7.65
N LEU A 340 -32.67 -10.05 -8.58
CA LEU A 340 -32.56 -11.29 -9.36
C LEU A 340 -32.28 -12.52 -8.48
N LYS A 341 -31.35 -12.42 -7.53
CA LYS A 341 -31.06 -13.52 -6.59
C LYS A 341 -32.27 -13.90 -5.76
N VAL A 342 -33.02 -12.91 -5.26
CA VAL A 342 -34.24 -13.13 -4.49
C VAL A 342 -35.34 -13.74 -5.38
N ALA A 343 -35.51 -13.25 -6.60
CA ALA A 343 -36.45 -13.81 -7.57
C ALA A 343 -36.18 -15.29 -7.87
N GLN A 344 -34.91 -15.65 -8.12
CA GLN A 344 -34.49 -17.04 -8.33
C GLN A 344 -34.74 -17.90 -7.09
N LYS A 345 -34.48 -17.38 -5.89
CA LYS A 345 -34.79 -18.08 -4.63
C LYS A 345 -36.29 -18.32 -4.46
N ASN A 346 -37.12 -17.35 -4.84
CA ASN A 346 -38.58 -17.49 -4.79
C ASN A 346 -39.09 -18.49 -5.82
N TRP A 347 -38.52 -18.51 -7.04
CA TRP A 347 -38.83 -19.55 -8.04
C TRP A 347 -38.58 -20.96 -7.49
N LYS A 348 -37.38 -21.21 -6.95
CA LYS A 348 -37.05 -22.51 -6.32
C LYS A 348 -38.01 -22.88 -5.20
N LYS A 349 -38.48 -21.90 -4.42
CA LYS A 349 -39.48 -22.15 -3.39
C LYS A 349 -40.84 -22.53 -3.98
N LEU A 350 -41.31 -21.83 -5.02
CA LEU A 350 -42.56 -22.19 -5.69
C LEU A 350 -42.48 -23.59 -6.31
N GLU A 351 -41.32 -23.97 -6.84
CA GLU A 351 -41.06 -25.30 -7.37
C GLU A 351 -41.26 -26.39 -6.31
N MET A 352 -40.65 -26.19 -5.12
CA MET A 352 -40.82 -27.12 -3.99
C MET A 352 -42.27 -27.22 -3.50
N GLU A 353 -43.06 -26.14 -3.61
CA GLU A 353 -44.48 -26.14 -3.23
C GLU A 353 -45.40 -26.61 -4.37
N GLY A 354 -44.87 -27.01 -5.53
CA GLY A 354 -45.66 -27.46 -6.68
C GLY A 354 -46.46 -26.36 -7.37
N LEU A 355 -46.11 -25.09 -7.17
CA LEU A 355 -46.88 -23.91 -7.64
C LEU A 355 -46.46 -23.40 -9.03
N ILE A 356 -45.58 -24.11 -9.74
CA ILE A 356 -44.98 -23.64 -11.01
C ILE A 356 -45.48 -24.36 -12.26
N LYS A 357 -46.42 -25.31 -12.14
CA LYS A 357 -46.85 -26.15 -13.26
C LYS A 357 -47.42 -25.30 -14.40
N GLY A 358 -46.81 -25.40 -15.58
CA GLY A 358 -47.22 -24.68 -16.79
C GLY A 358 -46.79 -23.21 -16.85
N LEU A 359 -45.97 -22.73 -15.90
CA LEU A 359 -45.45 -21.36 -15.91
C LEU A 359 -44.13 -21.26 -16.67
N ASN A 360 -43.93 -20.16 -17.39
CA ASN A 360 -42.64 -19.83 -17.99
C ASN A 360 -41.69 -19.29 -16.89
N GLN A 361 -40.61 -20.02 -16.64
CA GLN A 361 -39.62 -19.68 -15.61
C GLN A 361 -39.02 -18.28 -15.81
N ASP A 362 -38.55 -17.95 -17.00
CA ASP A 362 -37.87 -16.69 -17.26
C ASP A 362 -38.81 -15.50 -17.09
N ALA A 363 -40.04 -15.60 -17.60
CA ALA A 363 -41.04 -14.55 -17.44
C ALA A 363 -41.39 -14.29 -15.96
N VAL A 364 -41.57 -15.36 -15.18
CA VAL A 364 -41.89 -15.25 -13.75
C VAL A 364 -40.70 -14.71 -12.95
N ILE A 365 -39.48 -15.16 -13.25
CA ILE A 365 -38.27 -14.63 -12.59
C ILE A 365 -38.10 -13.14 -12.89
N GLN A 366 -38.34 -12.70 -14.13
CA GLN A 366 -38.27 -11.28 -14.49
C GLN A 366 -39.34 -10.45 -13.77
N GLU A 367 -40.58 -10.92 -13.71
CA GLU A 367 -41.66 -10.28 -12.94
C GLU A 367 -41.28 -10.12 -11.47
N PHE A 368 -40.77 -11.19 -10.85
CA PHE A 368 -40.36 -11.17 -9.45
C PHE A 368 -39.16 -10.26 -9.20
N ALA A 369 -38.19 -10.24 -10.12
CA ALA A 369 -37.02 -9.40 -10.01
C ALA A 369 -37.40 -7.91 -10.16
N ALA A 370 -38.32 -7.58 -11.07
CA ALA A 370 -38.84 -6.22 -11.25
C ALA A 370 -39.59 -5.74 -10.00
N TYR A 371 -40.50 -6.55 -9.47
CA TYR A 371 -41.20 -6.25 -8.22
C TYR A 371 -40.21 -6.06 -7.06
N GLN A 372 -39.29 -7.00 -6.87
CA GLN A 372 -38.33 -6.95 -5.76
C GLN A 372 -37.41 -5.73 -5.87
N LEU A 373 -37.03 -5.33 -7.09
CA LEU A 373 -36.24 -4.12 -7.31
C LEU A 373 -37.01 -2.88 -6.88
N GLN A 374 -38.27 -2.73 -7.34
CA GLN A 374 -39.12 -1.60 -6.94
C GLN A 374 -39.34 -1.55 -5.43
N PHE A 375 -39.56 -2.71 -4.80
CA PHE A 375 -39.74 -2.79 -3.36
C PHE A 375 -38.49 -2.34 -2.58
N LEU A 376 -37.30 -2.81 -2.99
CA LEU A 376 -36.03 -2.41 -2.35
C LEU A 376 -35.77 -0.91 -2.50
N ILE A 377 -36.02 -0.35 -3.68
CA ILE A 377 -35.89 1.10 -3.93
C ILE A 377 -36.86 1.88 -3.02
N ALA A 378 -38.12 1.47 -2.95
CA ALA A 378 -39.14 2.16 -2.16
C ALA A 378 -38.84 2.07 -0.65
N ASP A 379 -38.39 0.92 -0.16
CA ASP A 379 -37.98 0.72 1.22
C ASP A 379 -36.77 1.59 1.61
N GLU A 380 -35.78 1.70 0.72
CA GLU A 380 -34.60 2.53 0.97
C GLU A 380 -34.96 4.02 0.92
N LYS A 381 -35.77 4.48 -0.05
CA LYS A 381 -36.28 5.86 -0.09
C LYS A 381 -37.06 6.25 1.16
N ALA A 382 -37.92 5.35 1.66
CA ALA A 382 -38.68 5.60 2.88
C ALA A 382 -37.75 5.85 4.09
N ARG A 383 -36.62 5.11 4.17
CA ARG A 383 -35.58 5.36 5.19
C ARG A 383 -34.79 6.65 4.94
N MET A 384 -34.46 6.95 3.70
CA MET A 384 -33.63 8.11 3.34
C MET A 384 -34.33 9.44 3.59
N TYR A 385 -35.58 9.56 3.17
CA TYR A 385 -36.34 10.81 3.26
C TYR A 385 -37.19 10.91 4.53
N ASN A 386 -37.58 9.77 5.09
CA ASN A 386 -38.38 9.68 6.31
C ASN A 386 -39.65 10.57 6.29
N THR A 387 -40.34 10.63 5.15
CA THR A 387 -41.60 11.35 4.99
C THR A 387 -42.79 10.39 4.87
N SER A 388 -43.99 10.92 5.11
CA SER A 388 -45.24 10.19 4.90
C SER A 388 -45.42 9.77 3.44
N GLU A 389 -45.05 10.64 2.49
CA GLU A 389 -45.10 10.38 1.06
C GLU A 389 -44.35 9.10 0.67
N TYR A 390 -43.08 8.96 1.07
CA TYR A 390 -42.28 7.78 0.76
C TYR A 390 -42.73 6.54 1.53
N SER A 391 -43.33 6.72 2.71
CA SER A 391 -43.96 5.62 3.46
C SER A 391 -45.19 5.07 2.73
N PHE A 392 -46.02 5.93 2.16
CA PHE A 392 -47.16 5.53 1.32
C PHE A 392 -46.70 4.89 0.01
N TYR A 393 -45.70 5.47 -0.66
CA TYR A 393 -45.12 4.90 -1.88
C TYR A 393 -44.63 3.46 -1.65
N ARG A 394 -43.91 3.21 -0.55
CA ARG A 394 -43.49 1.85 -0.17
C ARG A 394 -44.68 0.90 0.00
N ARG A 395 -45.74 1.36 0.69
CA ARG A 395 -46.96 0.56 0.90
C ARG A 395 -47.66 0.24 -0.42
N ASP A 396 -47.71 1.18 -1.35
CA ASP A 396 -48.34 0.99 -2.66
C ASP A 396 -47.58 -0.06 -3.49
N ILE A 397 -46.25 -0.06 -3.44
CA ILE A 397 -45.44 -1.11 -4.06
C ILE A 397 -45.69 -2.46 -3.39
N GLU A 398 -45.75 -2.52 -2.05
CA GLU A 398 -46.02 -3.77 -1.32
C GLU A 398 -47.38 -4.39 -1.70
N GLN A 399 -48.41 -3.58 -1.95
CA GLN A 399 -49.72 -4.06 -2.40
C GLN A 399 -49.67 -4.70 -3.79
N LYS A 400 -48.78 -4.23 -4.66
CA LYS A 400 -48.53 -4.76 -6.02
C LYS A 400 -47.73 -6.06 -6.03
N LYS A 401 -47.45 -6.69 -4.87
CA LYS A 401 -46.78 -7.99 -4.78
C LYS A 401 -47.46 -9.04 -5.70
N PRO A 402 -46.68 -9.74 -6.56
CA PRO A 402 -47.18 -10.80 -7.43
C PRO A 402 -47.99 -11.86 -6.69
N VAL A 403 -49.05 -12.36 -7.31
CA VAL A 403 -50.00 -13.31 -6.70
C VAL A 403 -49.30 -14.59 -6.25
N LEU A 404 -48.36 -15.10 -7.04
CA LEU A 404 -47.57 -16.29 -6.69
C LEU A 404 -46.73 -16.08 -5.43
N LEU A 405 -46.14 -14.89 -5.25
CA LEU A 405 -45.41 -14.55 -4.02
C LEU A 405 -46.36 -14.42 -2.82
N LYS A 406 -47.57 -13.86 -3.01
CA LYS A 406 -48.60 -13.84 -1.96
C LYS A 406 -49.01 -15.26 -1.53
N LYS A 407 -49.19 -16.19 -2.49
CA LYS A 407 -49.46 -17.60 -2.20
C LYS A 407 -48.31 -18.25 -1.42
N LEU A 408 -47.07 -17.98 -1.83
CA LEU A 408 -45.89 -18.49 -1.14
C LEU A 408 -45.79 -17.97 0.31
N ASP A 409 -46.09 -16.68 0.55
CA ASP A 409 -46.14 -16.10 1.89
C ASP A 409 -47.21 -16.76 2.77
N LEU A 410 -48.38 -17.08 2.20
CA LEU A 410 -49.46 -17.80 2.90
C LEU A 410 -49.05 -19.22 3.31
N ILE A 411 -48.41 -19.97 2.40
CA ILE A 411 -47.90 -21.32 2.69
C ILE A 411 -46.86 -21.25 3.81
N ALA A 412 -45.91 -20.31 3.73
CA ALA A 412 -44.89 -20.13 4.75
C ALA A 412 -45.49 -19.84 6.14
N ARG A 413 -46.50 -18.95 6.21
CA ARG A 413 -47.23 -18.63 7.45
C ARG A 413 -47.99 -19.83 8.02
N ASN A 414 -48.60 -20.63 7.17
CA ASN A 414 -49.33 -21.82 7.60
C ASN A 414 -48.38 -22.91 8.12
N LYS A 415 -47.22 -23.10 7.47
CA LYS A 415 -46.18 -24.01 7.94
C LYS A 415 -45.61 -23.57 9.30
N SER A 416 -45.34 -22.27 9.49
CA SER A 416 -44.83 -21.77 10.77
C SER A 416 -45.84 -21.94 11.91
N LYS A 417 -47.13 -21.68 11.66
CA LYS A 417 -48.20 -21.93 12.64
C LYS A 417 -48.33 -23.42 12.98
N GLY A 418 -48.32 -24.30 11.97
CA GLY A 418 -48.39 -25.74 12.19
C GLY A 418 -47.20 -26.32 12.98
N ILE A 419 -46.01 -25.74 12.84
CA ILE A 419 -44.83 -26.09 13.65
C ILE A 419 -45.00 -25.62 15.10
N ALA A 420 -45.49 -24.38 15.31
CA ALA A 420 -45.75 -23.86 16.66
C ALA A 420 -46.81 -24.71 17.39
N THR A 421 -47.91 -25.04 16.72
CA THR A 421 -48.96 -25.90 17.30
C THR A 421 -48.47 -27.33 17.56
N LYS A 422 -47.60 -27.89 16.71
CA LYS A 422 -46.97 -29.19 16.98
C LYS A 422 -46.05 -29.16 18.21
N ASN A 423 -45.27 -28.08 18.37
CA ASN A 423 -44.37 -27.93 19.52
C ASN A 423 -45.12 -27.67 20.84
N GLU A 424 -46.28 -27.01 20.78
CA GLU A 424 -47.18 -26.81 21.93
C GLU A 424 -47.93 -28.09 22.34
N LEU A 425 -48.14 -29.04 21.42
CA LEU A 425 -48.79 -30.34 21.68
C LEU A 425 -47.79 -31.46 22.05
N THR A 426 -46.49 -31.18 22.11
CA THR A 426 -45.42 -32.12 22.50
C THR A 426 -44.89 -31.91 23.93
N TRP A 427 -45.61 -31.14 24.74
CA TRP A 427 -45.49 -31.13 26.21
C TRP A 427 -46.65 -31.93 26.81
#